data_AF-A0A956LKS6-F1
#
_entry.id   AF-A0A956LKS6-F1
#
_cell.length_a   1.000
_cell.length_b   1.000
_cell.length_c   1.000
_cell.angle_alpha   90.00
_cell.angle_beta   90.00
_cell.angle_gamma   90.00
#
_symmetry.space_group_name_H-M   'P 1'
#
loop_
_entity.id
_entity.type
_entity.pdbx_description
1 polymer ?
#
loop_
_entity_poly.entity_id
_entity_poly.type
_entity_poly.pdbx_seq_one_letter_code
_entity_poly.pdbx_strand_id
1 'polypeptide(L)'
;MHEQLDSLQALLDCPTADALRLQSGQLLKRLGFENWIYTSGSNANRLPVWLNAYPADWMAHYRRQGYFEVDPVVEHCRHHTTPCLWAADPHAR
;
A
#
# COMPACT_ATOMS: atom_id res chain seq x y z
N MET A 1 8.07 -9.61 -17.19
CA MET A 1 8.38 -8.75 -16.03
C MET A 1 8.32 -7.27 -16.39
N HIS A 2 9.05 -6.78 -17.41
CA HIS A 2 8.95 -5.38 -17.88
C HIS A 2 7.52 -4.97 -18.29
N GLU A 3 6.86 -5.74 -19.17
CA GLU A 3 5.48 -5.44 -19.63
C GLU A 3 4.45 -5.35 -18.49
N GLN A 4 4.67 -6.08 -17.40
CA GLN A 4 3.77 -6.08 -16.25
C GLN A 4 3.91 -4.82 -15.40
N LEU A 5 5.12 -4.27 -15.30
CA LEU A 5 5.35 -2.98 -14.62
C LEU A 5 4.91 -1.82 -15.51
N ASP A 6 5.07 -1.92 -16.84
CA ASP A 6 4.57 -0.93 -17.80
C ASP A 6 3.04 -0.77 -17.70
N SER A 7 2.32 -1.84 -17.37
CA SER A 7 0.87 -1.81 -17.15
C SER A 7 0.44 -0.93 -15.96
N LEU A 8 1.33 -0.62 -15.02
CA LEU A 8 1.06 0.31 -13.93
C LEU A 8 1.03 1.76 -14.42
N GLN A 9 1.62 2.09 -15.57
CA GLN A 9 1.62 3.44 -16.11
C GLN A 9 0.21 3.92 -16.45
N ALA A 10 -0.70 3.00 -16.84
CA ALA A 10 -2.11 3.29 -17.06
C ALA A 10 -2.85 3.79 -15.80
N LEU A 11 -2.29 3.57 -14.60
CA LEU A 11 -2.86 4.10 -13.36
C LEU A 11 -2.77 5.63 -13.29
N LEU A 12 -1.83 6.26 -14.02
CA LEU A 12 -1.67 7.72 -14.06
C LEU A 12 -2.88 8.41 -14.72
N ASP A 13 -3.60 7.70 -15.58
CA ASP A 13 -4.78 8.21 -16.29
C ASP A 13 -6.09 8.05 -15.50
N CYS A 14 -6.03 7.49 -14.28
CA CYS A 14 -7.22 7.29 -13.46
C CYS A 14 -7.76 8.65 -12.96
N PRO A 15 -9.02 9.03 -13.27
CA PRO A 15 -9.54 10.36 -12.96
C PRO A 15 -9.97 10.53 -11.50
N THR A 16 -10.12 9.43 -10.76
CA THR A 16 -10.59 9.44 -9.37
C THR A 16 -9.82 8.44 -8.51
N ALA A 17 -9.81 8.68 -7.20
CA ALA A 17 -9.21 7.76 -6.23
C ALA A 17 -9.88 6.38 -6.26
N ASP A 18 -11.19 6.30 -6.46
CA ASP A 18 -11.90 5.03 -6.56
C ASP A 18 -11.55 4.26 -7.84
N ALA A 19 -11.42 4.95 -8.98
CA ALA A 19 -10.95 4.34 -10.22
C ALA A 19 -9.52 3.80 -10.04
N LEU A 20 -8.63 4.60 -9.45
CA LEU A 20 -7.26 4.20 -9.12
C LEU A 20 -7.24 2.96 -8.20
N ARG A 21 -8.08 2.93 -7.17
CA ARG A 21 -8.20 1.80 -6.23
C ARG A 21 -8.65 0.53 -6.95
N LEU A 22 -9.69 0.62 -7.77
CA LEU A 22 -10.23 -0.53 -8.49
C LEU A 22 -9.22 -1.09 -9.50
N GLN A 23 -8.60 -0.22 -10.31
CA GLN A 23 -7.62 -0.62 -11.32
C GLN A 23 -6.35 -1.22 -10.70
N SER A 24 -5.83 -0.59 -9.64
CA SER A 24 -4.67 -1.12 -8.88
C SER A 24 -4.96 -2.51 -8.33
N GLY A 25 -6.16 -2.74 -7.78
CA GLY A 25 -6.57 -4.06 -7.28
C GLY A 25 -6.58 -5.14 -8.36
N GLN A 26 -7.01 -4.82 -9.59
CA GLN A 26 -7.01 -5.80 -10.69
C GLN A 26 -5.59 -6.10 -11.21
N LEU A 27 -4.74 -5.07 -11.32
CA LEU A 27 -3.36 -5.23 -11.77
C LEU A 27 -2.53 -6.02 -10.76
N LEU A 28 -2.58 -5.64 -9.49
CA LEU A 28 -1.79 -6.28 -8.44
C LEU A 28 -2.22 -7.73 -8.18
N LYS A 29 -3.51 -8.06 -8.32
CA LYS A 29 -3.97 -9.46 -8.30
C LYS A 29 -3.35 -10.30 -9.41
N ARG A 30 -3.22 -9.75 -10.63
CA ARG A 30 -2.54 -10.45 -11.74
C ARG A 30 -1.04 -10.63 -11.51
N LEU A 31 -0.45 -9.83 -10.63
CA LEU A 31 0.94 -9.95 -10.19
C LEU A 31 1.11 -10.87 -8.98
N GLY A 32 0.02 -11.46 -8.47
CA GLY A 32 0.05 -12.39 -7.33
C GLY A 32 -0.10 -11.73 -5.96
N PHE A 33 -0.39 -10.43 -5.89
CA PHE A 33 -0.64 -9.74 -4.62
C PHE A 33 -2.13 -9.74 -4.28
N GLU A 34 -2.47 -10.25 -3.10
CA GLU A 34 -3.85 -10.29 -2.61
C GLU A 34 -4.31 -8.93 -2.07
N ASN A 35 -3.43 -8.25 -1.33
CA ASN A 35 -3.70 -6.98 -0.67
C ASN A 35 -2.63 -5.95 -1.02
N TRP A 36 -3.02 -4.67 -0.98
CA TRP A 36 -2.10 -3.56 -1.23
C TRP A 36 -2.58 -2.30 -0.52
N ILE A 37 -1.65 -1.36 -0.35
CA ILE A 37 -1.90 -0.07 0.28
C ILE A 37 -0.97 0.99 -0.31
N TYR A 38 -1.51 2.18 -0.49
CA TYR A 38 -0.81 3.42 -0.77
C TYR A 38 -1.21 4.43 0.30
N THR A 39 -0.22 5.01 0.95
CA THR A 39 -0.42 6.07 1.95
C THR A 39 0.34 7.31 1.54
N SER A 40 -0.31 8.47 1.62
CA SER A 40 0.33 9.76 1.42
C SER A 40 -0.07 10.73 2.53
N GLY A 41 0.90 11.47 3.06
CA GLY A 41 0.71 12.41 4.16
C GLY A 41 1.74 12.18 5.26
N SER A 42 2.70 13.09 5.38
CA SER A 42 3.79 13.05 6.36
C SER A 42 3.69 14.14 7.44
N ASN A 43 2.63 14.95 7.44
CA ASN A 43 2.53 16.07 8.38
C ASN A 43 1.67 15.72 9.59
N ALA A 44 2.21 15.98 10.78
CA ALA A 44 1.59 15.73 12.09
C ALA A 44 0.15 16.29 12.25
N ASN A 45 -0.27 17.24 11.40
CA ASN A 45 -1.58 17.88 11.46
C ASN A 45 -2.59 17.38 10.41
N ARG A 46 -2.24 16.39 9.58
CA ARG A 46 -3.18 15.84 8.59
C ARG A 46 -3.16 14.33 8.61
N LEU A 47 -4.33 13.73 8.79
CA LEU A 47 -4.50 12.28 8.67
C LEU A 47 -3.99 11.84 7.29
N PRO A 48 -3.22 10.73 7.22
CA PRO A 48 -2.78 10.22 5.94
C PRO A 48 -3.99 9.91 5.05
N VAL A 49 -3.83 10.07 3.74
CA VAL A 49 -4.76 9.53 2.75
C VAL A 49 -4.39 8.07 2.54
N TRP A 50 -5.37 7.19 2.65
CA TRP A 50 -5.19 5.74 2.51
C TRP A 50 -5.97 5.25 1.31
N LEU A 51 -5.28 4.69 0.32
CA LEU A 51 -5.87 3.92 -0.75
C LEU A 51 -5.43 2.48 -0.57
N ASN A 52 -6.36 1.55 -0.37
CA ASN A 52 -5.99 0.17 -0.07
C ASN A 52 -7.07 -0.82 -0.49
N ALA A 53 -6.70 -2.09 -0.50
CA ALA A 53 -7.59 -3.22 -0.74
C ALA A 53 -7.77 -4.12 0.49
N TYR A 54 -7.35 -3.68 1.68
CA TYR A 54 -7.52 -4.46 2.91
C TYR A 54 -9.00 -4.51 3.33
N PRO A 55 -9.43 -5.61 4.00
CA PRO A 55 -10.74 -5.67 4.62
C PRO A 55 -10.98 -4.49 5.57
N ALA A 56 -12.19 -3.93 5.54
CA ALA A 56 -12.54 -2.76 6.34
C ALA A 56 -12.32 -2.99 7.85
N ASP A 57 -12.65 -4.19 8.35
CA ASP A 57 -12.47 -4.55 9.76
C ASP A 57 -10.99 -4.61 10.17
N TRP A 58 -10.13 -5.08 9.27
CA TRP A 58 -8.68 -5.06 9.48
C TRP A 58 -8.18 -3.62 9.59
N MET A 59 -8.59 -2.74 8.66
CA MET A 59 -8.21 -1.33 8.71
C MET A 59 -8.74 -0.60 9.95
N ALA A 60 -9.96 -0.93 10.40
CA ALA A 60 -10.53 -0.39 11.62
C ALA A 60 -9.74 -0.86 12.86
N HIS A 61 -9.33 -2.13 12.90
CA HIS A 61 -8.46 -2.66 13.93
C HIS A 61 -7.08 -1.99 13.93
N TYR A 62 -6.43 -1.92 12.76
CA TYR A 62 -5.12 -1.31 12.56
C TYR A 62 -5.08 0.13 13.10
N ARG A 63 -6.11 0.93 12.78
CA ARG A 63 -6.26 2.30 13.28
C ARG A 63 -6.49 2.34 14.78
N ARG A 64 -7.40 1.50 15.30
CA ARG A 64 -7.73 1.45 16.73
C ARG A 64 -6.53 1.08 17.59
N GLN A 65 -5.64 0.23 17.09
CA GLN A 65 -4.43 -0.18 17.79
C GLN A 65 -3.24 0.78 17.61
N GLY A 66 -3.39 1.82 16.78
CA GLY A 66 -2.29 2.76 16.51
C GLY A 66 -1.12 2.13 15.76
N TYR A 67 -1.35 1.08 14.98
CA TYR A 67 -0.26 0.33 14.32
C TYR A 67 0.54 1.17 13.33
N PHE A 68 -0.03 2.23 12.77
CA PHE A 68 0.72 3.15 11.91
C PHE A 68 1.99 3.72 12.59
N GLU A 69 1.98 3.87 13.91
CA GLU A 69 3.12 4.43 14.64
C GLU A 69 4.24 3.42 14.92
N VAL A 70 3.92 2.12 14.89
CA VAL A 70 4.85 1.04 15.26
C VAL A 70 5.11 0.05 14.13
N ASP A 71 4.46 0.21 12.98
CA ASP A 71 4.61 -0.67 11.83
C ASP A 71 6.02 -0.53 11.24
N PRO A 72 6.82 -1.62 11.22
CA PRO A 72 8.19 -1.57 10.74
C PRO A 72 8.28 -1.25 9.23
N VAL A 73 7.24 -1.52 8.45
CA VAL A 73 7.17 -1.13 7.03
C VAL A 73 6.98 0.38 6.93
N VAL A 74 6.13 0.97 7.77
CA VAL A 74 5.94 2.43 7.83
C VAL A 74 7.22 3.12 8.29
N GLU A 75 7.88 2.58 9.32
CA GLU A 75 9.17 3.11 9.81
C GLU A 75 10.25 3.07 8.73
N HIS A 76 10.37 1.97 7.99
CA HIS A 76 11.28 1.89 6.85
C HIS A 76 11.00 3.01 5.83
N CYS A 77 9.73 3.21 5.47
CA CYS A 77 9.30 4.24 4.52
C CYS A 77 9.54 5.68 5.03
N ARG A 78 9.58 5.92 6.35
CA ARG A 78 9.91 7.25 6.92
C ARG A 78 11.39 7.59 6.74
N HIS A 79 12.25 6.59 6.73
CA HIS A 79 13.71 6.77 6.73
C HIS A 79 14.40 6.44 5.40
N HIS A 80 13.71 5.73 4.49
CA HIS A 80 14.30 5.25 3.26
C HIS A 80 13.38 5.45 2.06
N THR A 81 13.98 5.79 0.92
CA THR A 81 13.30 5.85 -0.39
C THR A 81 13.52 4.59 -1.23
N THR A 82 14.29 3.64 -0.72
CA THR A 82 14.55 2.36 -1.38
C THR A 82 13.50 1.32 -1.01
N PRO A 83 12.99 0.53 -1.97
CA PRO A 83 12.07 -0.57 -1.68
C PRO A 83 12.67 -1.59 -0.69
N CYS A 84 11.83 -2.20 0.13
CA CYS A 84 12.20 -3.27 1.05
C CYS A 84 11.24 -4.45 0.88
N LEU A 85 11.79 -5.66 0.73
CA LEU A 85 11.01 -6.89 0.80
C LEU A 85 10.89 -7.31 2.26
N TRP A 86 9.66 -7.46 2.71
CA TRP A 86 9.34 -7.85 4.08
C TRP A 86 8.46 -9.11 4.07
N ALA A 87 8.62 -9.93 5.11
CA ALA A 87 7.81 -11.11 5.36
C ALA A 87 7.44 -11.12 6.84
N ALA A 88 6.23 -11.57 7.16
CA ALA A 88 5.80 -11.71 8.56
C ALA A 88 6.63 -12.76 9.31
N ASP A 89 7.11 -13.78 8.60
CA ASP A 89 8.09 -14.75 9.09
C ASP A 89 9.49 -14.39 8.56
N PRO A 90 10.46 -14.05 9.43
CA PRO A 90 11.85 -13.79 9.04
C PRO A 90 12.51 -14.97 8.32
N HIS A 91 11.99 -16.20 8.48
CA HIS A 91 12.51 -17.42 7.89
C HIS A 91 11.87 -17.80 6.55
N ALA A 92 10.86 -17.05 6.08
CA ALA A 92 10.17 -17.34 4.82
C ALA A 92 10.96 -16.93 3.55
N ARG A 93 12.29 -16.87 3.62
CA ARG A 93 13.19 -16.47 2.52
C ARG A 93 13.78 -17.66 1.80
#